data_AF-D3IXT4-F1
#
_entry.id   AF-D3IXT4-F1
#
_cell.length_a   1.000
_cell.length_b   1.000
_cell.length_c   1.000
_cell.angle_alpha   90.00
_cell.angle_beta   90.00
_cell.angle_gamma   90.00
#
_symmetry.space_group_name_H-M   'P 1'
#
loop_
_entity.id
_entity.type
_entity.pdbx_description
1 polymer ?
#
loop_
_entity_poly.entity_id
_entity_poly.type
_entity_poly.pdbx_seq_one_letter_code
_entity_poly.pdbx_strand_id
1 'polypeptide(L)'
;KALRDMLFDEKNNQRELFILDNTSSHSFSRTLEKIKLEESLFLIISKTGSTIEVVSLFKLLIEHFKLDMQELKKYFIFITDKDSKLHKEGENLGIKCFFIPANVGGRFSILSAVGIVPLCFCGYNAKALLEGAKACFEDFFIHKKDEILQKAYHYCTHKSANINVLFSYSDAFKGFNEWYIQLIAESLGKKQGYKRIG
;
A
#
# COMPACT_ATOMS: atom_id res chain seq x y z
N LYS A 1 -5.65 2.25 0.72
CA LYS A 1 -7.02 2.70 0.38
C LYS A 1 -7.84 1.48 0.02
N ALA A 2 -7.52 0.79 -1.09
CA ALA A 2 -8.10 -0.49 -1.51
C ALA A 2 -8.53 -1.44 -0.37
N LEU A 3 -7.61 -1.98 0.43
CA LEU A 3 -7.97 -2.93 1.49
C LEU A 3 -8.87 -2.33 2.58
N ARG A 4 -8.62 -1.08 2.99
CA ARG A 4 -9.45 -0.39 4.00
C ARG A 4 -10.88 -0.24 3.50
N ASP A 5 -11.04 0.16 2.25
CA ASP A 5 -12.36 0.42 1.66
C ASP A 5 -13.11 -0.89 1.40
N MET A 6 -12.40 -1.99 1.10
CA MET A 6 -13.02 -3.33 0.93
C MET A 6 -13.37 -4.02 2.25
N LEU A 7 -12.62 -3.77 3.32
CA LEU A 7 -12.77 -4.42 4.63
C LEU A 7 -13.61 -3.60 5.62
N PHE A 8 -14.46 -2.69 5.11
CA PHE A 8 -15.13 -1.62 5.85
C PHE A 8 -15.88 -2.04 7.13
N ASP A 9 -16.38 -3.29 7.20
CA ASP A 9 -17.10 -3.83 8.36
C ASP A 9 -16.29 -4.84 9.21
N GLU A 10 -15.08 -5.20 8.79
CA GLU A 10 -14.31 -6.34 9.33
C GLU A 10 -13.26 -5.90 10.37
N LYS A 11 -13.68 -5.05 11.30
CA LYS A 11 -12.79 -4.40 12.27
C LYS A 11 -13.24 -4.64 13.70
N ASN A 12 -12.33 -5.11 14.56
CA ASN A 12 -12.61 -5.43 15.96
C ASN A 12 -12.27 -4.32 16.98
N ASN A 13 -11.84 -3.14 16.51
CA ASN A 13 -11.55 -1.98 17.36
C ASN A 13 -12.00 -0.67 16.71
N GLN A 14 -11.78 0.46 17.37
CA GLN A 14 -12.24 1.78 16.89
C GLN A 14 -11.15 2.64 16.22
N ARG A 15 -9.93 2.13 16.03
CA ARG A 15 -8.79 2.95 15.55
C ARG A 15 -8.92 3.33 14.08
N GLU A 16 -9.05 4.59 13.71
CA GLU A 16 -9.18 4.95 12.31
C GLU A 16 -7.88 4.80 11.49
N LEU A 17 -8.00 4.49 10.20
CA LEU A 17 -6.88 4.41 9.27
C LEU A 17 -6.90 5.58 8.27
N PHE A 18 -6.06 6.57 8.54
CA PHE A 18 -5.79 7.68 7.64
C PHE A 18 -4.65 7.35 6.68
N ILE A 19 -4.76 7.83 5.44
CA ILE A 19 -3.74 7.61 4.40
C ILE A 19 -3.34 8.97 3.83
N LEU A 20 -2.08 9.33 4.06
CA LEU A 20 -1.45 10.53 3.53
C LEU A 20 -0.49 10.13 2.41
N ASP A 21 -0.92 10.32 1.16
CA ASP A 21 -0.14 9.97 -0.04
C ASP A 21 -0.02 11.12 -1.04
N ASN A 22 -0.45 12.32 -0.65
CA ASN A 22 -0.40 13.54 -1.45
C ASN A 22 0.24 14.66 -0.63
N THR A 23 1.19 15.38 -1.23
CA THR A 23 1.90 16.53 -0.63
C THR A 23 1.12 17.84 -0.72
N SER A 24 -0.09 17.83 -1.29
CA SER A 24 -1.01 18.97 -1.31
C SER A 24 -1.29 19.47 0.10
N SER A 25 -0.99 20.75 0.35
CA SER A 25 -1.24 21.42 1.63
C SER A 25 -2.69 21.31 2.08
N HIS A 26 -3.64 21.43 1.16
CA HIS A 26 -5.07 21.33 1.46
C HIS A 26 -5.44 19.95 2.03
N SER A 27 -5.05 18.87 1.34
CA SER A 27 -5.33 17.50 1.80
C SER A 27 -4.62 17.16 3.11
N PHE A 28 -3.39 17.63 3.26
CA PHE A 28 -2.58 17.45 4.46
C PHE A 28 -3.24 18.12 5.67
N SER A 29 -3.55 19.42 5.59
CA SER A 29 -4.18 20.16 6.69
C SER A 29 -5.53 19.58 7.10
N ARG A 30 -6.42 19.26 6.14
CA ARG A 30 -7.74 18.68 6.47
C ARG A 30 -7.66 17.31 7.13
N THR A 31 -6.63 16.53 6.82
CA THR A 31 -6.43 15.23 7.48
C THR A 31 -5.89 15.42 8.88
N LEU A 32 -4.94 16.35 9.06
CA LEU A 32 -4.34 16.62 10.37
C LEU A 32 -5.30 17.27 11.37
N GLU A 33 -6.31 18.01 10.93
CA GLU A 33 -7.41 18.49 11.79
C GLU A 33 -8.11 17.37 12.58
N LYS A 34 -8.02 16.12 12.09
CA LYS A 34 -8.65 14.94 12.70
C LYS A 34 -7.68 14.11 13.55
N ILE A 35 -6.41 14.48 13.61
CA ILE A 35 -5.34 13.67 14.19
C ILE A 35 -4.82 14.37 15.45
N LYS A 36 -4.92 13.67 16.58
CA LYS A 36 -4.24 14.05 17.83
C LYS A 36 -3.00 13.19 18.00
N LEU A 37 -1.86 13.83 18.25
CA LEU A 37 -0.56 13.16 18.33
C LEU A 37 -0.54 12.03 19.36
N GLU A 38 -1.10 12.27 20.54
CA GLU A 38 -1.06 11.37 21.70
C GLU A 38 -1.89 10.10 21.49
N GLU A 39 -2.86 10.16 20.57
CA GLU A 39 -3.77 9.07 20.22
C GLU A 39 -3.34 8.37 18.91
N SER A 40 -2.21 8.78 18.31
CA SER A 40 -1.84 8.41 16.94
C SER A 40 -0.52 7.65 16.84
N LEU A 41 -0.45 6.80 15.82
CA LEU A 41 0.76 6.11 15.38
C LEU A 41 0.94 6.32 13.88
N PHE A 42 2.09 6.85 13.47
CA PHE A 42 2.42 7.14 12.08
C PHE A 42 3.25 6.02 11.47
N LEU A 43 2.77 5.46 10.37
CA LEU A 43 3.48 4.44 9.61
C LEU A 43 4.09 5.09 8.36
N ILE A 44 5.42 5.25 8.32
CA ILE A 44 6.12 5.79 7.14
C ILE A 44 6.50 4.62 6.24
N ILE A 45 5.89 4.58 5.06
CA ILE A 45 6.02 3.46 4.13
C ILE A 45 6.75 3.92 2.87
N SER A 46 7.98 3.46 2.68
CA SER A 46 8.73 3.68 1.44
C SER A 46 9.72 2.55 1.25
N LYS A 47 9.64 1.86 0.11
CA LYS A 47 10.52 0.72 -0.21
C LYS A 47 12.00 1.12 -0.19
N THR A 48 12.37 2.15 -0.96
CA THR A 48 13.76 2.64 -1.04
C THR A 48 14.14 3.60 0.10
N GLY A 49 13.15 4.12 0.82
CA GLY A 49 13.35 5.16 1.82
C GLY A 49 13.75 6.52 1.23
N SER A 50 13.56 6.71 -0.09
CA SER A 50 14.02 7.90 -0.81
C SER A 50 12.92 8.56 -1.64
N THR A 51 11.68 8.07 -1.55
CA THR A 51 10.53 8.67 -2.24
C THR A 51 10.31 10.08 -1.70
N ILE A 52 10.44 11.09 -2.56
CA ILE A 52 10.48 12.49 -2.13
C ILE A 52 9.17 12.92 -1.46
N GLU A 53 8.04 12.42 -1.93
CA GLU A 53 6.71 12.69 -1.38
C GLU A 53 6.61 12.13 0.06
N VAL A 54 7.07 10.89 0.28
CA VAL A 54 7.01 10.25 1.60
C VAL A 54 7.95 10.94 2.59
N VAL A 55 9.19 11.24 2.17
CA VAL A 55 10.16 11.94 3.02
C VAL A 55 9.68 13.35 3.35
N SER A 56 9.06 14.05 2.38
CA SER A 56 8.47 15.37 2.61
C SER A 56 7.35 15.31 3.63
N LEU A 57 6.41 14.36 3.49
CA LEU A 57 5.31 14.19 4.44
C LEU A 57 5.81 13.84 5.84
N PHE A 58 6.82 12.97 5.95
CA PHE A 58 7.43 12.65 7.24
C PHE A 58 8.00 13.90 7.93
N LYS A 59 8.77 14.72 7.20
CA LYS A 59 9.31 15.98 7.73
C LYS A 59 8.21 16.99 8.09
N LEU A 60 7.16 17.08 7.27
CA LEU A 60 6.01 17.94 7.55
C LEU A 60 5.28 17.53 8.82
N LEU A 61 5.16 16.22 9.11
CA LEU A 61 4.57 15.73 10.36
C LEU A 61 5.43 16.12 11.57
N ILE A 62 6.75 15.97 11.48
CA ILE A 62 7.68 16.40 12.54
C ILE A 62 7.52 17.89 12.83
N GLU A 63 7.52 18.72 11.79
CA GLU A 63 7.40 20.16 11.90
C GLU A 63 6.03 20.57 12.45
N HIS A 64 4.94 19.99 11.94
CA HIS A 64 3.58 20.32 12.37
C HIS A 64 3.34 20.06 13.85
N PHE A 65 3.81 18.91 14.34
CA PHE A 65 3.68 18.52 15.74
C PHE A 65 4.84 19.00 16.61
N LYS A 66 5.81 19.74 16.04
CA LYS A 66 7.00 20.27 16.72
C LYS A 66 7.76 19.19 17.49
N LEU A 67 7.97 18.04 16.87
CA LEU A 67 8.56 16.88 17.51
C LEU A 67 10.09 16.96 17.53
N ASP A 68 10.66 16.69 18.69
CA ASP A 68 12.10 16.48 18.81
C ASP A 68 12.50 15.10 18.27
N MET A 69 13.71 15.00 17.72
CA MET A 69 14.24 13.75 17.13
C MET A 69 14.21 12.56 18.11
N GLN A 70 14.38 12.83 19.41
CA GLN A 70 14.40 11.80 20.46
C GLN A 70 13.01 11.19 20.74
N GLU A 71 11.95 11.90 20.38
CA GLU A 71 10.56 11.48 20.62
C GLU A 71 9.97 10.68 19.47
N LEU A 72 10.58 10.74 18.28
CA LEU A 72 10.04 10.13 17.06
C LEU A 72 9.77 8.63 17.22
N LYS A 73 10.63 7.90 17.95
CA LYS A 73 10.43 6.47 18.25
C LYS A 73 9.13 6.14 19.00
N LYS A 74 8.50 7.12 19.67
CA LYS A 74 7.21 6.96 20.36
C LYS A 74 6.04 6.95 19.37
N TYR A 75 6.14 7.74 18.30
CA TYR A 75 5.02 8.04 17.40
C TYR A 75 5.17 7.44 16.00
N PHE A 76 6.36 7.00 15.60
CA PHE A 76 6.63 6.53 14.24
C PHE A 76 7.06 5.05 14.21
N ILE A 77 6.68 4.38 13.13
CA ILE A 77 7.20 3.07 12.70
C ILE A 77 7.48 3.17 11.20
N PHE A 78 8.56 2.56 10.75
CA PHE A 78 8.93 2.54 9.33
C PHE A 78 8.63 1.18 8.68
N ILE A 79 8.18 1.21 7.43
CA ILE A 79 7.98 0.02 6.60
C ILE A 79 8.75 0.21 5.30
N THR A 80 9.79 -0.59 5.11
CA THR A 80 10.83 -0.33 4.09
C THR A 80 11.55 -1.62 3.68
N ASP A 81 12.37 -1.59 2.64
CA ASP A 81 13.37 -2.63 2.43
C ASP A 81 14.44 -2.60 3.53
N LYS A 82 15.03 -3.77 3.78
CA LYS A 82 16.23 -3.89 4.60
C LYS A 82 17.38 -3.10 3.96
N ASP A 83 18.21 -2.48 4.79
CA ASP A 83 19.38 -1.68 4.39
C ASP A 83 19.09 -0.43 3.54
N SER A 84 17.81 -0.07 3.39
CA SER A 84 17.40 1.17 2.71
C SER A 84 17.82 2.42 3.50
N LYS A 85 17.66 3.60 2.88
CA LYS A 85 17.88 4.88 3.58
C LYS A 85 16.97 5.04 4.79
N LEU A 86 15.70 4.64 4.67
CA LEU A 86 14.74 4.75 5.76
C LEU A 86 15.01 3.72 6.85
N HIS A 87 15.52 2.53 6.51
CA HIS A 87 15.95 1.56 7.52
C HIS A 87 17.10 2.10 8.37
N LYS A 88 18.15 2.62 7.73
CA LYS A 88 19.31 3.23 8.42
C LYS A 88 18.88 4.40 9.31
N GLU A 89 17.97 5.24 8.81
CA GLU A 89 17.40 6.32 9.62
C GLU A 89 16.63 5.79 10.82
N GLY A 90 15.86 4.71 10.64
CA GLY A 90 15.18 4.02 11.73
C GLY A 90 16.14 3.51 12.80
N GLU A 91 17.26 2.90 12.40
CA GLU A 91 18.33 2.47 13.31
C GLU A 91 18.94 3.65 14.08
N ASN A 92 19.27 4.74 13.39
CA ASN A 92 19.84 5.95 13.99
C ASN A 92 18.90 6.60 15.03
N LEU A 93 17.61 6.63 14.74
CA LEU A 93 16.59 7.27 15.58
C LEU A 93 15.94 6.31 16.59
N GLY A 94 16.28 5.02 16.55
CA GLY A 94 15.64 3.99 17.37
C GLY A 94 14.16 3.74 17.03
N ILE A 95 13.75 4.02 15.79
CA ILE A 95 12.40 3.79 15.28
C ILE A 95 12.28 2.33 14.81
N LYS A 96 11.23 1.63 15.25
CA LYS A 96 10.98 0.25 14.84
C LYS A 96 10.70 0.15 13.35
N CYS A 97 11.23 -0.88 12.70
CA CYS A 97 11.09 -1.13 11.28
C CYS A 97 10.41 -2.48 10.99
N PHE A 98 9.50 -2.51 10.02
CA PHE A 98 9.03 -3.73 9.37
C PHE A 98 9.57 -3.80 7.94
N PHE A 99 9.84 -5.01 7.47
CA PHE A 99 10.52 -5.21 6.19
C PHE A 99 9.58 -5.70 5.08
N ILE A 100 9.77 -5.13 3.90
CA ILE A 100 9.17 -5.62 2.66
C ILE A 100 10.08 -6.72 2.10
N PRO A 101 9.54 -7.89 1.66
CA PRO A 101 10.36 -8.90 1.02
C PRO A 101 11.02 -8.36 -0.25
N ALA A 102 12.31 -8.64 -0.44
CA ALA A 102 13.13 -8.03 -1.50
C ALA A 102 12.56 -8.29 -2.92
N ASN A 103 11.98 -9.48 -3.14
CA ASN A 103 11.40 -9.90 -4.42
C ASN A 103 9.99 -9.33 -4.69
N VAL A 104 9.43 -8.52 -3.80
CA VAL A 104 8.08 -7.96 -3.95
C VAL A 104 8.15 -6.54 -4.52
N GLY A 105 7.62 -6.36 -5.73
CA GLY A 105 7.49 -5.03 -6.36
C GLY A 105 6.43 -4.15 -5.68
N GLY A 106 6.55 -2.83 -5.79
CA GLY A 106 5.68 -1.86 -5.11
C GLY A 106 4.17 -2.12 -5.31
N ARG A 107 3.72 -2.22 -6.56
CA ARG A 107 2.31 -2.51 -6.89
C ARG A 107 1.79 -3.89 -6.44
N PHE A 108 2.70 -4.81 -6.11
CA PHE A 108 2.38 -6.14 -5.57
C PHE A 108 2.55 -6.22 -4.04
N SER A 109 2.98 -5.14 -3.40
CA SER A 109 3.34 -5.13 -1.97
C SER A 109 2.16 -5.07 -1.01
N ILE A 110 0.93 -4.96 -1.51
CA ILE A 110 -0.26 -4.72 -0.69
C ILE A 110 -0.51 -5.81 0.37
N LEU A 111 -0.12 -7.07 0.11
CA LEU A 111 -0.22 -8.19 1.05
C LEU A 111 1.07 -8.44 1.86
N SER A 112 2.07 -7.58 1.72
CA SER A 112 3.27 -7.58 2.57
C SER A 112 3.07 -6.72 3.82
N ALA A 113 4.16 -6.43 4.56
CA ALA A 113 4.13 -5.48 5.68
C ALA A 113 3.46 -4.15 5.34
N VAL A 114 3.54 -3.69 4.08
CA VAL A 114 2.92 -2.44 3.59
C VAL A 114 1.42 -2.36 3.90
N GLY A 115 0.65 -3.42 3.62
CA GLY A 115 -0.79 -3.43 3.92
C GLY A 115 -1.13 -4.14 5.22
N ILE A 116 -0.41 -5.22 5.55
CA ILE A 116 -0.75 -6.07 6.70
C ILE A 116 -0.50 -5.37 8.04
N VAL A 117 0.61 -4.64 8.19
CA VAL A 117 0.93 -3.97 9.47
C VAL A 117 -0.11 -2.89 9.82
N PRO A 118 -0.46 -1.94 8.92
CA PRO A 118 -1.54 -0.99 9.20
C PRO A 118 -2.88 -1.65 9.54
N LEU A 119 -3.23 -2.73 8.82
CA LEU A 119 -4.48 -3.44 9.05
C LEU A 119 -4.51 -4.11 10.44
N CYS A 120 -3.41 -4.74 10.86
CA CYS A 120 -3.30 -5.34 12.19
C CYS A 120 -3.43 -4.28 13.30
N PHE A 121 -2.75 -3.13 13.19
CA PHE A 121 -2.88 -2.05 14.17
C PHE A 121 -4.32 -1.53 14.28
N CYS A 122 -5.02 -1.52 13.15
CA CYS A 122 -6.41 -1.15 13.04
C CYS A 122 -7.38 -2.30 13.38
N GLY A 123 -6.92 -3.47 13.80
CA GLY A 123 -7.82 -4.56 14.22
C GLY A 123 -8.65 -5.19 13.10
N TYR A 124 -8.20 -5.08 11.85
CA TYR A 124 -8.77 -5.87 10.77
C TYR A 124 -8.29 -7.32 10.85
N ASN A 125 -9.08 -8.26 10.35
CA ASN A 125 -8.69 -9.67 10.26
C ASN A 125 -7.70 -9.92 9.11
N ALA A 126 -6.47 -9.44 9.27
CA ALA A 126 -5.41 -9.60 8.28
C ALA A 126 -5.05 -11.09 8.05
N LYS A 127 -5.29 -11.97 9.03
CA LYS A 127 -5.10 -13.41 8.89
C LYS A 127 -6.07 -13.98 7.85
N ALA A 128 -7.36 -13.71 7.97
CA ALA A 128 -8.35 -14.16 7.00
C ALA A 128 -8.07 -13.63 5.58
N LEU A 129 -7.61 -12.38 5.47
CA LEU A 129 -7.19 -11.81 4.18
C LEU A 129 -6.03 -12.62 3.55
N LEU A 130 -5.01 -12.97 4.34
CA LEU A 130 -3.88 -13.76 3.88
C LEU A 130 -4.26 -15.22 3.57
N GLU A 131 -5.20 -15.80 4.33
CA GLU A 131 -5.77 -17.13 4.06
C GLU A 131 -6.53 -17.15 2.73
N GLY A 132 -7.33 -16.11 2.44
CA GLY A 132 -7.98 -15.95 1.14
C GLY A 132 -6.97 -15.81 -0.01
N ALA A 133 -5.91 -15.02 0.18
CA ALA A 133 -4.83 -14.91 -0.80
C ALA A 133 -4.09 -16.24 -1.02
N LYS A 134 -3.88 -17.03 0.05
CA LYS A 134 -3.30 -18.37 -0.03
C LYS A 134 -4.20 -19.33 -0.82
N ALA A 135 -5.51 -19.30 -0.59
CA ALA A 135 -6.46 -20.11 -1.35
C ALA A 135 -6.39 -19.81 -2.86
N CYS A 136 -6.33 -18.53 -3.25
CA CYS A 136 -6.13 -18.14 -4.66
C CYS A 136 -4.80 -18.65 -5.23
N PHE A 137 -3.73 -18.65 -4.43
CA PHE A 137 -2.44 -19.20 -4.83
C PHE A 137 -2.51 -20.73 -5.04
N GLU A 138 -3.15 -21.45 -4.12
CA GLU A 138 -3.30 -22.91 -4.19
C GLU A 138 -4.19 -23.32 -5.36
N ASP A 139 -5.29 -22.61 -5.60
CA ASP A 139 -6.16 -22.79 -6.76
C ASP A 139 -5.38 -22.78 -8.08
N PHE A 140 -4.50 -21.80 -8.26
CA PHE A 140 -3.72 -21.67 -9.47
C PHE A 140 -2.55 -22.66 -9.55
N PHE A 141 -1.69 -22.72 -8.53
CA PHE A 141 -0.44 -23.48 -8.61
C PHE A 141 -0.58 -24.96 -8.27
N ILE A 142 -1.50 -25.33 -7.37
CA ILE A 142 -1.67 -26.70 -6.87
C ILE A 142 -2.84 -27.36 -7.59
N HIS A 143 -4.02 -26.75 -7.55
CA HIS A 143 -5.24 -27.31 -8.14
C HIS A 143 -5.34 -27.10 -9.65
N LYS A 144 -4.43 -26.31 -10.23
CA LYS A 144 -4.33 -26.05 -11.68
C LYS A 144 -5.62 -25.50 -12.27
N LYS A 145 -6.39 -24.74 -11.49
CA LYS A 145 -7.51 -23.98 -12.04
C LYS A 145 -6.98 -22.93 -13.01
N ASP A 146 -7.68 -22.73 -14.12
CA ASP A 146 -7.17 -22.01 -15.26
C ASP A 146 -7.90 -20.67 -15.50
N GLU A 147 -8.75 -20.18 -14.60
CA GLU A 147 -9.53 -18.95 -14.81
C GLU A 147 -8.61 -17.73 -15.02
N ILE A 148 -7.50 -17.66 -14.27
CA ILE A 148 -6.47 -16.63 -14.45
C ILE A 148 -5.81 -16.76 -15.83
N LEU A 149 -5.55 -17.98 -16.30
CA LEU A 149 -4.96 -18.24 -17.62
C LEU A 149 -5.93 -17.91 -18.74
N GLN A 150 -7.20 -18.28 -18.61
CA GLN A 150 -8.25 -17.94 -19.57
C GLN A 150 -8.37 -16.42 -19.71
N LYS A 151 -8.33 -15.68 -18.59
CA LYS A 151 -8.33 -14.21 -18.60
C LYS A 151 -7.07 -13.62 -19.24
N ALA A 152 -5.90 -14.15 -18.92
CA ALA A 152 -4.65 -13.72 -19.55
C ALA A 152 -4.63 -14.02 -21.06
N TYR A 153 -5.12 -15.20 -21.47
CA TYR A 153 -5.27 -15.60 -22.86
C TYR A 153 -6.23 -14.67 -23.61
N HIS A 154 -7.35 -14.31 -22.99
CA HIS A 154 -8.29 -13.33 -23.54
C HIS A 154 -7.59 -12.00 -23.83
N TYR A 155 -6.82 -11.45 -22.89
CA TYR A 155 -6.04 -10.22 -23.10
C TYR A 155 -5.00 -10.36 -24.22
N CYS A 156 -4.29 -11.49 -24.28
CA CYS A 156 -3.27 -11.73 -25.31
C CYS A 156 -3.84 -11.88 -26.72
N THR A 157 -5.08 -12.37 -26.86
CA THR A 157 -5.73 -12.64 -28.14
C THR A 157 -6.55 -11.47 -28.67
N HIS A 158 -6.98 -10.55 -27.80
CA HIS A 158 -7.79 -9.38 -28.16
C HIS A 158 -6.93 -8.11 -28.24
N LYS A 159 -5.84 -8.15 -29.01
CA LYS A 159 -4.84 -7.06 -29.10
C LYS A 159 -5.36 -5.72 -29.62
N SER A 160 -6.53 -5.69 -30.26
CA SER A 160 -7.19 -4.46 -30.69
C SER A 160 -7.94 -3.75 -29.56
N ALA A 161 -8.21 -4.44 -28.45
CA ALA A 161 -8.87 -3.89 -27.27
C ALA A 161 -7.84 -3.17 -26.38
N ASN A 162 -7.65 -1.87 -26.63
CA ASN A 162 -6.66 -1.06 -25.91
C ASN A 162 -7.15 -0.57 -24.53
N ILE A 163 -8.39 -0.85 -24.16
CA ILE A 163 -9.01 -0.42 -22.90
C ILE A 163 -9.62 -1.64 -22.21
N ASN A 164 -9.22 -1.86 -20.96
CA ASN A 164 -9.89 -2.80 -20.07
C ASN A 164 -10.79 -2.04 -19.10
N VAL A 165 -12.06 -2.41 -19.02
CA VAL A 165 -13.01 -1.82 -18.08
C VAL A 165 -13.29 -2.82 -16.97
N LEU A 166 -12.88 -2.46 -15.74
CA LEU A 166 -13.29 -3.15 -14.52
C LEU A 166 -14.44 -2.37 -13.89
N PHE A 167 -15.64 -2.95 -13.91
CA PHE A 167 -16.85 -2.33 -13.37
C PHE A 167 -17.34 -3.08 -12.13
N SER A 168 -17.39 -2.38 -11.00
CA SER A 168 -17.73 -2.96 -9.69
C SER A 168 -19.04 -2.36 -9.18
N TYR A 169 -19.99 -3.21 -8.79
CA TYR A 169 -21.33 -2.80 -8.34
C TYR A 169 -21.40 -2.45 -6.85
N SER A 170 -20.29 -1.98 -6.27
CA SER A 170 -20.23 -1.51 -4.87
C SER A 170 -19.13 -0.46 -4.72
N ASP A 171 -19.41 0.56 -3.92
CA ASP A 171 -18.51 1.65 -3.56
C ASP A 171 -17.30 1.18 -2.73
N ALA A 172 -17.42 0.08 -1.99
CA ALA A 172 -16.32 -0.58 -1.30
C ALA A 172 -15.13 -0.95 -2.23
N PHE A 173 -15.41 -1.16 -3.52
CA PHE A 173 -14.39 -1.47 -4.53
C PHE A 173 -13.73 -0.24 -5.14
N LYS A 174 -14.08 0.99 -4.74
CA LYS A 174 -13.49 2.20 -5.33
C LYS A 174 -11.96 2.19 -5.23
N GLY A 175 -11.43 2.02 -4.03
CA GLY A 175 -9.98 1.96 -3.80
C GLY A 175 -9.34 0.75 -4.49
N PHE A 176 -10.06 -0.36 -4.63
CA PHE A 176 -9.60 -1.55 -5.37
C PHE A 176 -9.46 -1.26 -6.86
N ASN A 177 -10.44 -0.60 -7.47
CA ASN A 177 -10.41 -0.23 -8.89
C ASN A 177 -9.25 0.74 -9.17
N GLU A 178 -9.01 1.72 -8.30
CA GLU A 178 -7.86 2.63 -8.39
C GLU A 178 -6.52 1.86 -8.32
N TRP A 179 -6.40 0.93 -7.37
CA TRP A 179 -5.21 0.06 -7.26
C TRP A 179 -5.05 -0.87 -8.48
N TYR A 180 -6.14 -1.40 -9.03
CA TYR A 180 -6.13 -2.26 -10.21
C TYR A 180 -5.58 -1.54 -11.44
N ILE A 181 -5.93 -0.25 -11.62
CA ILE A 181 -5.37 0.58 -12.68
C ILE A 181 -3.84 0.62 -12.58
N GLN A 182 -3.30 0.89 -11.37
CA GLN A 182 -1.85 0.89 -11.16
C GLN A 182 -1.24 -0.49 -11.45
N LEU A 183 -1.89 -1.55 -10.96
CA LEU A 183 -1.42 -2.93 -11.12
C LEU A 183 -1.26 -3.29 -12.59
N ILE A 184 -2.28 -3.05 -13.41
CA ILE A 184 -2.26 -3.40 -14.84
C ILE A 184 -1.38 -2.42 -15.63
N ALA A 185 -1.61 -1.12 -15.49
CA ALA A 185 -0.95 -0.11 -16.32
C ALA A 185 0.57 -0.09 -16.13
N GLU A 186 1.07 -0.17 -14.89
CA GLU A 186 2.51 -0.21 -14.66
C GLU A 186 3.14 -1.57 -14.93
N SER A 187 2.37 -2.67 -14.86
CA SER A 187 2.88 -4.01 -15.16
C SER A 187 3.02 -4.23 -16.66
N LEU A 188 1.96 -3.92 -17.42
CA LEU A 188 1.88 -4.25 -18.84
C LEU A 188 2.30 -3.08 -19.73
N GLY A 189 2.01 -1.83 -19.36
CA GLY A 189 2.33 -0.63 -20.14
C GLY A 189 3.82 -0.30 -20.21
N LYS A 190 4.58 -1.09 -20.96
CA LYS A 190 6.01 -0.94 -21.18
C LYS A 190 6.31 -0.12 -22.42
N LYS A 191 7.55 0.36 -22.53
CA LYS A 191 8.07 0.99 -23.74
C LYS A 191 9.16 0.10 -24.34
N GLN A 192 9.11 -0.09 -25.66
CA GLN A 192 10.20 -0.68 -26.43
C GLN A 192 10.52 0.28 -27.58
N GLY A 193 11.66 0.97 -27.48
CA GLY A 193 11.97 2.12 -28.33
C GLY A 193 10.91 3.23 -28.19
N TYR A 194 10.33 3.66 -29.30
CA TYR A 194 9.27 4.69 -29.33
C TYR A 194 7.85 4.12 -29.16
N LYS A 195 7.67 2.79 -29.17
CA LYS A 195 6.35 2.15 -29.08
C LYS A 195 6.02 1.82 -27.63
N ARG A 196 4.75 2.04 -27.25
CA ARG A 196 4.17 1.44 -26.04
C ARG A 196 3.72 0.03 -26.39
N ILE A 197 4.07 -0.93 -25.53
CA ILE A 197 3.73 -2.33 -25.64
C ILE A 197 3.15 -2.73 -24.30
N GLY A 198 2.00 -3.39 -24.31
CA GLY A 198 1.26 -3.71 -23.10
C GLY A 198 -0.20 -3.92 -23.39
#